data_AF-A0A7W1QRK9-F1
#
_entry.id   AF-A0A7W1QRK9-F1
#
_cell.length_a   1.000
_cell.length_b   1.000
_cell.length_c   1.000
_cell.angle_alpha   90.00
_cell.angle_beta   90.00
_cell.angle_gamma   90.00
#
_symmetry.space_group_name_H-M   'P 1'
#
loop_
_entity.id
_entity.type
_entity.pdbx_description
1 polymer ?
#
loop_
_entity_poly.entity_id
_entity_poly.type
_entity_poly.pdbx_seq_one_letter_code
_entity_poly.pdbx_strand_id
1 'polypeptide(L)'
;MSDMVIDMPQQEVYSGQIINGLLHAIRAGESGLSRVPMLVKRVLKDGMWREFLVERTGGVVCHARFIDFVTTKPLEGLGADLDLLKRICAEHTDVLDLIDREVQGKHGGDRKSDEIKWVIHPLDTSDQRDRSGKHLRRLRKDFPKLHQQVLENKLTVTQAATKAGFYPKRVSVNLTSAGSAASTIIKASGEDFARELICALKAGLRHD
;
A
#
# COMPACT_ATOMS: atom_id res chain seq x y z
N MET A 1 -20.02 -45.22 -20.56
CA MET A 1 -18.78 -44.44 -20.73
C MET A 1 -19.10 -43.34 -21.73
N SER A 2 -19.80 -42.30 -21.28
CA SER A 2 -20.05 -41.11 -22.08
C SER A 2 -19.27 -40.01 -21.40
N ASP A 3 -18.27 -39.52 -22.11
CA ASP A 3 -17.39 -38.44 -21.69
C ASP A 3 -18.22 -37.26 -21.21
N MET A 4 -18.03 -36.98 -19.93
CA MET A 4 -18.48 -35.77 -19.28
C MET A 4 -17.60 -34.66 -19.87
N VAL A 5 -18.02 -34.11 -21.00
CA VAL A 5 -17.48 -32.86 -21.53
C VAL A 5 -17.81 -31.81 -20.49
N ILE A 6 -16.85 -31.56 -19.59
CA ILE A 6 -16.87 -30.41 -18.71
C ILE A 6 -16.91 -29.22 -19.68
N ASP A 7 -18.03 -28.51 -19.70
CA ASP A 7 -18.15 -27.23 -20.39
C ASP A 7 -17.23 -26.25 -19.63
N MET A 8 -15.95 -26.28 -20.01
CA MET A 8 -14.92 -25.47 -19.40
C MET A 8 -15.07 -24.06 -19.96
N PRO A 9 -15.24 -23.04 -19.10
CA PRO A 9 -15.37 -21.67 -19.57
C PRO A 9 -14.10 -21.30 -20.36
N GLN A 10 -14.27 -21.04 -21.65
CA GLN A 10 -13.19 -20.76 -22.60
C GLN A 10 -12.24 -19.65 -22.12
N GLN A 11 -12.72 -18.78 -21.24
CA GLN A 11 -11.98 -17.67 -20.66
C GLN A 11 -10.93 -18.09 -19.60
N GLU A 12 -11.18 -19.15 -18.82
CA GLU A 12 -10.24 -19.63 -17.79
C GLU A 12 -9.07 -20.40 -18.41
N VAL A 13 -9.35 -21.21 -19.44
CA VAL A 13 -8.34 -21.91 -20.24
C VAL A 13 -7.44 -20.89 -20.94
N TYR A 14 -8.06 -19.87 -21.56
CA TYR A 14 -7.34 -18.80 -22.22
C TYR A 14 -6.45 -17.99 -21.25
N SER A 15 -6.95 -17.70 -20.05
CA SER A 15 -6.19 -17.02 -18.99
C SER A 15 -4.96 -17.84 -18.57
N GLY A 16 -5.11 -19.16 -18.41
CA GLY A 16 -4.02 -20.07 -18.09
C GLY A 16 -2.91 -20.07 -19.15
N GLN A 17 -3.26 -20.04 -20.43
CA GLN A 17 -2.28 -19.98 -21.53
C GLN A 17 -1.46 -18.69 -21.52
N ILE A 18 -2.10 -17.55 -21.27
CA ILE A 18 -1.41 -16.24 -21.18
C ILE A 18 -0.47 -16.20 -19.98
N ILE A 19 -0.90 -16.75 -18.83
CA ILE A 19 -0.08 -16.80 -17.60
C ILE A 19 1.12 -17.74 -17.79
N ASN A 20 0.94 -18.90 -18.42
CA ASN A 20 2.05 -19.81 -18.74
C ASN A 20 3.05 -19.14 -19.71
N GLY A 21 2.56 -18.38 -20.69
CA GLY A 21 3.40 -17.58 -21.58
C GLY A 21 4.21 -16.52 -20.82
N LEU A 22 3.60 -15.84 -19.84
CA LEU A 22 4.27 -14.87 -18.98
C LEU A 22 5.35 -15.54 -18.10
N LEU A 23 5.03 -16.68 -17.47
CA LEU A 23 5.97 -17.44 -16.65
C LEU A 23 7.19 -17.89 -17.48
N HIS A 24 6.96 -18.37 -18.71
CA HIS A 24 8.03 -18.77 -19.61
C HIS A 24 8.88 -17.57 -20.03
N ALA A 25 8.26 -16.44 -20.37
CA ALA A 25 8.96 -15.22 -20.77
C ALA A 25 9.88 -14.67 -19.67
N ILE A 26 9.47 -14.73 -18.40
CA ILE A 26 10.30 -14.30 -17.26
C ILE A 26 11.45 -15.28 -17.03
N ARG A 27 11.22 -16.59 -17.17
CA ARG A 27 12.25 -17.62 -16.98
C ARG A 27 13.26 -17.71 -18.12
N ALA A 28 12.84 -17.40 -19.35
CA ALA A 28 13.67 -17.48 -20.54
C ALA A 28 14.70 -16.34 -20.66
N GLY A 29 14.59 -15.27 -19.85
CA GLY A 29 15.57 -14.19 -19.83
C GLY A 29 15.54 -13.31 -21.09
N GLU A 30 16.72 -12.87 -21.57
CA GLU A 30 16.93 -11.82 -22.58
C GLU A 30 15.95 -11.81 -23.77
N SER A 31 15.63 -12.96 -24.36
CA SER A 31 14.73 -13.05 -25.50
C SER A 31 13.24 -12.98 -25.13
N GLY A 32 12.88 -13.37 -23.90
CA GLY A 32 11.52 -13.36 -23.37
C GLY A 32 11.12 -12.04 -22.70
N LEU A 33 12.08 -11.31 -22.12
CA LEU A 33 11.84 -10.09 -21.34
C LEU A 33 11.16 -8.97 -22.14
N SER A 34 11.44 -8.87 -23.44
CA SER A 34 10.78 -7.87 -24.34
C SER A 34 9.26 -8.04 -24.42
N ARG A 35 8.74 -9.24 -24.17
CA ARG A 35 7.30 -9.56 -24.24
C ARG A 35 6.61 -9.47 -22.89
N VAL A 36 7.37 -9.45 -21.79
CA VAL A 36 6.83 -9.44 -20.42
C VAL A 36 5.92 -8.22 -20.17
N PRO A 37 6.29 -6.97 -20.53
CA PRO A 37 5.42 -5.82 -20.28
C PRO A 37 4.05 -5.91 -20.97
N MET A 38 4.02 -6.41 -22.21
CA MET A 38 2.76 -6.60 -22.94
C MET A 38 1.86 -7.67 -22.30
N LEU A 39 2.45 -8.77 -21.86
CA LEU A 39 1.74 -9.86 -21.19
C LEU A 39 1.20 -9.42 -19.82
N VAL A 40 2.02 -8.70 -19.03
CA VAL A 40 1.61 -8.14 -17.73
C VAL A 40 0.44 -7.16 -17.90
N LYS A 41 0.52 -6.26 -18.89
CA LYS A 41 -0.56 -5.33 -19.21
C LYS A 41 -1.88 -6.04 -19.49
N ARG A 42 -1.82 -7.14 -20.25
CA ARG A 42 -3.00 -7.94 -20.60
C ARG A 42 -3.59 -8.64 -19.38
N VAL A 43 -2.75 -9.32 -18.61
CA VAL A 43 -3.14 -10.01 -17.37
C VAL A 43 -3.80 -9.05 -16.38
N LEU A 44 -3.28 -7.82 -16.25
CA LEU A 44 -3.83 -6.80 -15.36
C LEU A 44 -5.15 -6.21 -15.87
N LYS A 45 -5.24 -5.86 -17.16
CA LYS A 45 -6.46 -5.26 -17.73
C LYS A 45 -7.65 -6.21 -17.69
N ASP A 46 -7.41 -7.47 -18.01
CA ASP A 46 -8.47 -8.47 -18.16
C ASP A 46 -8.72 -9.23 -16.85
N GLY A 47 -7.97 -8.92 -15.77
CA GLY A 47 -8.13 -9.55 -14.46
C GLY A 47 -7.77 -11.03 -14.42
N MET A 48 -7.06 -11.54 -15.43
CA MET A 48 -6.77 -12.97 -15.65
C MET A 48 -6.00 -13.64 -14.51
N TRP A 49 -5.30 -12.86 -13.70
CA TRP A 49 -4.56 -13.36 -12.53
C TRP A 49 -5.45 -13.76 -11.35
N ARG A 50 -6.72 -13.30 -11.33
CA ARG A 50 -7.65 -13.53 -10.22
C ARG A 50 -8.19 -14.94 -10.20
N GLU A 51 -8.44 -15.51 -11.37
CA GLU A 51 -8.97 -16.86 -11.55
C GLU A 51 -8.47 -17.41 -12.89
N PHE A 52 -7.76 -18.53 -12.85
CA PHE A 52 -7.27 -19.20 -14.06
C PHE A 52 -7.09 -20.69 -13.85
N LEU A 53 -7.17 -21.44 -14.95
CA LEU A 53 -6.96 -22.87 -14.94
C LEU A 53 -5.49 -23.22 -15.16
N VAL A 54 -4.98 -24.12 -14.33
CA VAL A 54 -3.66 -24.74 -14.52
C VAL A 54 -3.83 -25.99 -15.38
N GLU A 55 -3.59 -25.87 -16.68
CA GLU A 55 -3.73 -26.98 -17.66
C GLU A 55 -3.01 -28.27 -17.23
N ARG A 56 -1.89 -28.13 -16.51
CA ARG A 56 -1.03 -29.25 -16.07
C ARG A 56 -1.62 -30.07 -14.93
N THR A 57 -2.48 -29.49 -14.10
CA THR A 57 -3.10 -30.14 -12.94
C THR A 57 -4.62 -30.21 -13.04
N GLY A 58 -5.22 -29.48 -13.99
CA GLY A 58 -6.67 -29.32 -14.13
C GLY A 58 -7.31 -28.50 -13.00
N GLY A 59 -6.51 -27.87 -12.13
CA GLY A 59 -6.99 -27.10 -10.99
C GLY A 59 -7.23 -25.64 -11.33
N VAL A 60 -8.30 -25.05 -10.79
CA VAL A 60 -8.56 -23.61 -10.85
C VAL A 60 -7.85 -22.94 -9.68
N VAL A 61 -7.06 -21.91 -9.98
CA VAL A 61 -6.32 -21.13 -8.98
C VAL A 61 -6.96 -19.76 -8.85
N CYS A 62 -7.23 -19.34 -7.62
CA CYS A 62 -7.84 -18.06 -7.30
C CYS A 62 -6.91 -17.20 -6.45
N HIS A 63 -6.73 -15.93 -6.82
CA HIS A 63 -5.96 -14.95 -6.04
C HIS A 63 -6.81 -13.74 -5.68
N ALA A 64 -6.83 -13.41 -4.39
CA ALA A 64 -7.51 -12.22 -3.90
C ALA A 64 -6.72 -10.94 -4.19
N ARG A 65 -5.38 -11.01 -4.21
CA ARG A 65 -4.49 -9.85 -4.41
C ARG A 65 -3.43 -10.17 -5.47
N PHE A 66 -3.10 -9.14 -6.26
CA PHE A 66 -2.12 -9.31 -7.34
C PHE A 66 -0.73 -9.68 -6.82
N ILE A 67 -0.36 -9.20 -5.64
CA ILE A 67 0.92 -9.55 -5.01
C ILE A 67 1.00 -11.04 -4.66
N ASP A 68 -0.11 -11.66 -4.29
CA ASP A 68 -0.17 -13.08 -3.98
C ASP A 68 0.07 -13.88 -5.26
N PHE A 69 -0.56 -13.49 -6.38
CA PHE A 69 -0.28 -14.10 -7.68
C PHE A 69 1.19 -13.98 -8.10
N VAL A 70 1.80 -12.80 -7.92
CA VAL A 70 3.20 -12.57 -8.31
C VAL A 70 4.18 -13.39 -7.46
N THR A 71 3.94 -13.46 -6.15
CA THR A 71 4.87 -14.09 -5.19
C THR A 71 4.65 -15.59 -5.01
N THR A 72 3.42 -16.10 -5.25
CA THR A 72 3.09 -17.52 -5.17
C THR A 72 3.90 -18.34 -6.16
N LYS A 73 4.33 -19.52 -5.72
CA LYS A 73 5.21 -20.39 -6.48
C LYS A 73 4.65 -20.76 -7.86
N PRO A 74 5.53 -21.07 -8.82
CA PRO A 74 5.15 -21.49 -10.17
C PRO A 74 4.13 -22.64 -10.16
N LEU A 75 3.21 -22.65 -11.14
CA LEU A 75 1.98 -23.44 -11.25
C LEU A 75 0.77 -22.79 -10.58
N GLU A 76 0.94 -22.15 -9.43
CA GLU A 76 -0.13 -21.41 -8.74
C GLU A 76 0.07 -19.90 -8.82
N GLY A 77 1.21 -19.44 -9.34
CA GLY A 77 1.55 -18.02 -9.47
C GLY A 77 2.80 -17.83 -10.33
N LEU A 78 3.40 -16.65 -10.24
CA LEU A 78 4.55 -16.27 -11.05
C LEU A 78 5.89 -16.68 -10.42
N GLY A 79 5.92 -16.84 -9.09
CA GLY A 79 7.12 -17.15 -8.31
C GLY A 79 8.21 -16.11 -8.44
N ALA A 80 7.83 -14.86 -8.72
CA ALA A 80 8.72 -13.75 -8.98
C ALA A 80 8.60 -12.69 -7.88
N ASP A 81 9.61 -11.84 -7.79
CA ASP A 81 9.56 -10.66 -6.95
C ASP A 81 8.80 -9.53 -7.67
N LEU A 82 7.97 -8.79 -6.93
CA LEU A 82 7.26 -7.63 -7.47
C LEU A 82 8.25 -6.56 -7.95
N ASP A 83 9.37 -6.38 -7.25
CA ASP A 83 10.40 -5.42 -7.65
C ASP A 83 11.16 -5.89 -8.91
N LEU A 84 11.31 -7.20 -9.11
CA LEU A 84 11.79 -7.75 -10.38
C LEU A 84 10.80 -7.45 -11.51
N LEU A 85 9.51 -7.65 -11.28
CA LEU A 85 8.48 -7.37 -12.28
C LEU A 85 8.43 -5.88 -12.66
N LYS A 86 8.55 -4.98 -11.67
CA LYS A 86 8.64 -3.53 -11.89
C LYS A 86 9.91 -3.14 -12.65
N ARG A 87 11.06 -3.75 -12.34
CA ARG A 87 12.31 -3.49 -13.08
C ARG A 87 12.20 -3.90 -14.55
N ILE A 88 11.58 -5.04 -14.83
CA ILE A 88 11.36 -5.50 -16.22
C ILE A 88 10.41 -4.54 -16.96
N CYS A 89 9.45 -3.95 -16.26
CA CYS A 89 8.50 -2.99 -16.82
C CYS A 89 8.96 -1.52 -16.73
N ALA A 90 10.21 -1.24 -16.37
CA ALA A 90 10.67 0.11 -16.04
C ALA A 90 10.46 1.14 -17.17
N GLU A 91 10.62 0.72 -18.42
CA GLU A 91 10.45 1.57 -19.62
C GLU A 91 8.98 1.70 -20.06
N HIS A 92 8.07 0.96 -19.42
CA HIS A 92 6.64 0.92 -19.75
C HIS A 92 5.81 1.53 -18.62
N THR A 93 5.78 2.87 -18.57
CA THR A 93 5.10 3.66 -17.53
C THR A 93 3.62 3.33 -17.38
N ASP A 94 2.94 3.00 -18.48
CA ASP A 94 1.54 2.59 -18.50
C ASP A 94 1.30 1.23 -17.82
N VAL A 95 2.27 0.33 -17.86
CA VAL A 95 2.21 -0.97 -17.18
C VAL A 95 2.52 -0.82 -15.69
N LEU A 96 3.49 0.02 -15.33
CA LEU A 96 3.79 0.35 -13.93
C LEU A 96 2.59 0.97 -13.22
N ASP A 97 1.87 1.89 -13.87
CA ASP A 97 0.66 2.49 -13.32
C ASP A 97 -0.44 1.45 -13.05
N LEU A 98 -0.56 0.43 -13.91
CA LEU A 98 -1.52 -0.68 -13.71
C LEU A 98 -1.11 -1.59 -12.56
N ILE A 99 0.19 -1.92 -12.45
CA ILE A 99 0.73 -2.70 -11.32
C ILE A 99 0.47 -1.95 -10.01
N ASP A 100 0.81 -0.66 -9.97
CA ASP A 100 0.65 0.15 -8.76
C ASP A 100 -0.81 0.30 -8.38
N ARG A 101 -1.73 0.44 -9.34
CA ARG A 101 -3.17 0.48 -9.08
C ARG A 101 -3.68 -0.82 -8.45
N GLU A 102 -3.31 -1.98 -8.99
CA GLU A 102 -3.76 -3.28 -8.47
C GLU A 102 -3.12 -3.61 -7.11
N VAL A 103 -1.85 -3.22 -6.89
CA VAL A 103 -1.18 -3.42 -5.59
C VAL A 103 -1.73 -2.47 -4.52
N GLN A 104 -2.19 -1.27 -4.89
CA GLN A 104 -2.83 -0.32 -3.98
C GLN A 104 -4.29 -0.69 -3.61
N GLY A 105 -4.86 -1.72 -4.23
CA GLY A 105 -6.19 -2.24 -3.94
C GLY A 105 -6.31 -2.85 -2.53
N LYS A 106 -7.16 -2.22 -1.69
CA LYS A 106 -7.65 -2.66 -0.36
C LYS A 106 -6.61 -3.30 0.58
N HIS A 107 -5.84 -2.45 1.26
CA HIS A 107 -5.34 -2.79 2.60
C HIS A 107 -6.51 -2.83 3.58
N GLY A 108 -7.05 -4.01 3.83
CA GLY A 108 -8.07 -4.25 4.84
C GLY A 108 -8.70 -5.63 4.68
N GLY A 109 -8.04 -6.66 5.22
CA GLY A 109 -8.57 -8.02 5.23
C GLY A 109 -7.62 -8.94 6.00
N ASP A 110 -7.99 -9.20 7.25
CA ASP A 110 -7.52 -10.22 8.19
C ASP A 110 -6.02 -10.48 8.38
N ARG A 111 -5.53 -9.90 9.46
CA ARG A 111 -4.25 -10.21 10.11
C ARG A 111 -4.41 -11.34 11.13
N LYS A 112 -5.07 -12.44 10.74
CA LYS A 112 -5.14 -13.68 11.53
C LYS A 112 -5.19 -14.90 10.62
N SER A 113 -4.01 -15.32 10.19
CA SER A 113 -3.71 -16.74 10.03
C SER A 113 -2.41 -16.96 10.79
N ASP A 114 -2.54 -17.61 11.93
CA ASP A 114 -1.42 -18.10 12.73
C ASP A 114 -0.52 -19.01 11.85
N GLU A 115 0.77 -19.05 12.20
CA GLU A 115 1.87 -19.80 11.56
C GLU A 115 2.62 -19.13 10.39
N ILE A 116 3.42 -18.10 10.67
CA ILE A 116 4.76 -17.99 10.05
C ILE A 116 5.78 -17.61 11.14
N LYS A 117 6.71 -18.55 11.38
CA LYS A 117 7.86 -18.44 12.28
C LYS A 117 8.81 -17.31 11.84
N TRP A 118 9.34 -16.65 12.85
CA TRP A 118 10.33 -15.58 12.84
C TRP A 118 11.52 -15.80 11.89
N VAL A 119 11.75 -14.84 11.00
CA VAL A 119 13.10 -14.41 10.60
C VAL A 119 13.17 -12.90 10.79
N ILE A 120 13.86 -12.48 11.85
CA ILE A 120 14.19 -11.09 12.13
C ILE A 120 15.39 -10.73 11.24
N HIS A 121 15.19 -9.82 10.28
CA HIS A 121 16.29 -9.06 9.67
C HIS A 121 16.23 -7.59 10.11
N PRO A 122 17.38 -6.91 10.21
CA PRO A 122 17.54 -5.68 10.97
C PRO A 122 16.77 -4.51 10.35
N LEU A 123 16.29 -3.61 11.21
CA LEU A 123 15.60 -2.37 10.83
C LEU A 123 16.41 -1.58 9.80
N ASP A 124 15.88 -1.47 8.58
CA ASP A 124 16.25 -0.40 7.65
C ASP A 124 15.04 0.49 7.40
N THR A 125 14.96 1.56 8.20
CA THR A 125 14.27 2.87 8.05
C THR A 125 13.11 3.04 7.04
N SER A 126 12.22 2.05 6.88
CA SER A 126 11.08 2.12 5.95
C SER A 126 9.87 2.91 6.49
N ASP A 127 9.90 3.34 7.76
CA ASP A 127 8.84 4.16 8.38
C ASP A 127 8.63 5.55 7.73
N GLN A 128 9.49 5.95 6.80
CA GLN A 128 9.34 7.18 6.03
C GLN A 128 8.57 7.03 4.71
N ARG A 129 8.42 5.83 4.12
CA ARG A 129 7.86 5.72 2.76
C ARG A 129 6.34 5.77 2.67
N ASP A 130 5.62 5.47 3.75
CA ASP A 130 4.15 5.37 3.69
C ASP A 130 3.39 6.62 4.20
N ARG A 131 4.11 7.55 4.84
CA ARG A 131 3.48 8.79 5.36
C ARG A 131 3.17 9.77 4.24
N SER A 132 3.99 9.83 3.20
CA SER A 132 3.85 10.82 2.12
C SER A 132 2.58 10.57 1.29
N GLY A 133 2.30 9.32 0.93
CA GLY A 133 1.14 8.96 0.10
C GLY A 133 -0.21 9.19 0.80
N LYS A 134 -0.33 8.79 2.07
CA LYS A 134 -1.56 8.96 2.85
C LYS A 134 -1.91 10.44 3.04
N HIS A 135 -0.94 11.27 3.42
CA HIS A 135 -1.21 12.69 3.66
C HIS A 135 -1.44 13.45 2.36
N LEU A 136 -0.77 13.11 1.25
CA LEU A 136 -1.06 13.70 -0.06
C LEU A 136 -2.49 13.43 -0.53
N ARG A 137 -2.98 12.18 -0.38
CA ARG A 137 -4.36 11.82 -0.72
C ARG A 137 -5.38 12.63 0.10
N ARG A 138 -5.09 12.83 1.38
CA ARG A 138 -5.95 13.60 2.29
C ARG A 138 -5.89 15.10 2.01
N LEU A 139 -4.70 15.66 1.74
CA LEU A 139 -4.51 17.05 1.31
C LEU A 139 -5.25 17.32 -0.01
N ARG A 140 -5.23 16.38 -0.97
CA ARG A 140 -5.97 16.51 -2.23
C ARG A 140 -7.48 16.65 -2.00
N LYS A 141 -8.02 15.94 -1.01
CA LYS A 141 -9.47 15.91 -0.71
C LYS A 141 -9.91 17.12 0.12
N ASP A 142 -9.21 17.37 1.22
CA ASP A 142 -9.67 18.29 2.26
C ASP A 142 -9.03 19.69 2.11
N PHE A 143 -7.83 19.80 1.53
CA PHE A 143 -7.05 21.06 1.44
C PHE A 143 -6.34 21.22 0.08
N PRO A 144 -7.08 21.41 -1.03
CA PRO A 144 -6.52 21.40 -2.38
C PRO A 144 -5.47 22.50 -2.62
N LYS A 145 -5.62 23.67 -1.98
CA LYS A 145 -4.62 24.77 -2.07
C LYS A 145 -3.27 24.38 -1.49
N LEU A 146 -3.25 23.62 -0.39
CA LEU A 146 -2.01 23.13 0.22
C LEU A 146 -1.40 21.99 -0.59
N HIS A 147 -2.24 21.13 -1.17
CA HIS A 147 -1.80 20.08 -2.08
C HIS A 147 -1.08 20.66 -3.30
N GLN A 148 -1.60 21.73 -3.89
CA GLN A 148 -0.98 22.39 -5.04
C GLN A 148 0.40 22.98 -4.70
N GLN A 149 0.56 23.57 -3.51
CA GLN A 149 1.87 24.08 -3.06
C GLN A 149 2.92 22.97 -2.86
N VAL A 150 2.48 21.74 -2.58
CA VAL A 150 3.37 20.57 -2.51
C VAL A 150 3.77 20.11 -3.92
N LEU A 151 2.84 20.10 -4.87
CA LEU A 151 3.14 19.78 -6.28
C LEU A 151 4.09 20.80 -6.93
N GLU A 152 3.98 22.07 -6.54
CA GLU A 152 4.87 23.15 -6.97
C GLU A 152 6.24 23.14 -6.25
N ASN A 153 6.54 22.12 -5.43
CA ASN A 153 7.75 22.02 -4.60
C ASN A 153 8.01 23.20 -3.64
N LYS A 154 6.99 24.03 -3.37
CA LYS A 154 7.09 25.15 -2.42
C LYS A 154 7.00 24.70 -0.96
N LEU A 155 6.37 23.55 -0.71
CA LEU A 155 6.22 22.94 0.62
C LEU A 155 6.44 21.44 0.56
N THR A 156 6.98 20.87 1.64
CA THR A 156 7.01 19.41 1.80
C THR A 156 5.64 18.88 2.20
N VAL A 157 5.35 17.60 1.90
CA VAL A 157 4.10 16.92 2.30
C VAL A 157 3.85 17.07 3.79
N THR A 158 4.89 16.90 4.61
CA THR A 158 4.81 17.01 6.07
C THR A 158 4.50 18.44 6.51
N GLN A 159 5.11 19.46 5.89
CA GLN A 159 4.81 20.86 6.19
C GLN A 159 3.37 21.23 5.83
N ALA A 160 2.89 20.77 4.68
CA ALA A 160 1.50 20.96 4.26
C ALA A 160 0.53 20.24 5.20
N ALA A 161 0.85 19.02 5.63
CA ALA A 161 0.07 18.26 6.60
C ALA A 161 0.02 18.94 7.98
N THR A 162 1.11 19.54 8.45
CA THR A 162 1.13 20.34 9.68
C THR A 162 0.27 21.60 9.55
N LYS A 163 0.35 22.32 8.43
CA LYS A 163 -0.52 23.48 8.16
C LYS A 163 -1.99 23.08 8.06
N ALA A 164 -2.28 21.89 7.54
CA ALA A 164 -3.63 21.32 7.47
C ALA A 164 -4.14 20.77 8.82
N GLY A 165 -3.33 20.84 9.89
CA GLY A 165 -3.73 20.39 11.22
C GLY A 165 -3.85 18.87 11.37
N PHE A 166 -3.22 18.08 10.48
CA PHE A 166 -3.24 16.62 10.57
C PHE A 166 -2.50 16.08 11.79
N TYR A 167 -1.59 16.88 12.32
CA TYR A 167 -0.86 16.57 13.55
C TYR A 167 -1.36 17.45 14.68
N PRO A 168 -1.74 16.87 15.82
CA PRO A 168 -2.05 17.65 17.00
C PRO A 168 -0.81 18.43 17.42
N LYS A 169 -1.00 19.70 17.80
CA LYS A 169 0.09 20.56 18.27
C LYS A 169 0.62 19.99 19.59
N ARG A 170 1.89 19.58 19.61
CA ARG A 170 2.59 19.09 20.81
C ARG A 170 3.52 20.16 21.32
N VAL A 171 3.58 20.30 22.65
CA VAL A 171 4.42 21.28 23.33
C VAL A 171 5.15 20.55 24.44
N SER A 172 6.47 20.72 24.50
CA SER A 172 7.26 20.22 25.64
C SER A 172 7.08 21.21 26.79
N VAL A 173 6.68 20.70 27.96
CA VAL A 173 6.42 21.51 29.15
C VAL A 173 7.42 21.12 30.22
N ASN A 174 8.17 22.10 30.72
CA ASN A 174 9.06 21.89 31.85
C ASN A 174 8.24 21.84 33.15
N LEU A 175 8.34 20.75 33.90
CA LEU A 175 7.59 20.50 35.13
C LEU A 175 8.32 20.92 36.42
N THR A 176 9.53 21.48 36.34
CA THR A 176 10.31 21.92 37.52
C THR A 176 9.62 23.07 38.27
N SER A 177 8.83 23.89 37.58
CA SER A 177 8.05 24.97 38.20
C SER A 177 6.70 25.12 37.51
N ALA A 178 5.64 25.19 38.31
CA ALA A 178 4.27 25.38 37.83
C ALA A 178 4.10 26.68 37.01
N GLY A 179 4.84 27.74 37.37
CA GLY A 179 4.80 29.02 36.64
C GLY A 179 5.40 28.91 35.24
N SER A 180 6.54 28.22 35.10
CA SER A 180 7.18 27.98 33.81
C SER A 180 6.34 27.06 32.92
N ALA A 181 5.71 26.04 33.52
CA ALA A 181 4.78 25.17 32.84
C ALA A 181 3.57 25.95 32.29
N ALA A 182 2.92 26.75 33.13
CA ALA A 182 1.76 27.55 32.76
C ALA A 182 2.09 28.57 31.66
N SER A 183 3.21 29.29 31.77
CA SER A 183 3.65 30.26 30.75
C SER A 183 3.86 29.61 29.39
N THR A 184 4.43 28.41 29.36
CA THR A 184 4.67 27.65 28.13
C THR A 184 3.36 27.22 27.47
N ILE A 185 2.41 26.75 28.28
CA ILE A 185 1.10 26.31 27.78
C ILE A 185 0.30 27.49 27.24
N ILE A 186 0.20 28.61 27.98
CA ILE A 186 -0.55 29.80 27.56
C ILE A 186 0.00 30.34 26.23
N LYS A 187 1.32 30.49 26.11
CA LYS A 187 1.96 30.96 24.88
C LYS A 187 1.70 30.04 23.68
N ALA A 188 1.62 28.73 23.91
CA ALA A 188 1.52 27.77 22.82
C ALA A 188 0.07 27.47 22.40
N SER A 189 -0.89 27.57 23.30
CA SER A 189 -2.28 27.10 23.09
C SER A 189 -3.34 28.22 23.14
N GLY A 190 -2.99 29.39 23.66
CA GLY A 190 -3.93 30.51 23.82
C GLY A 190 -4.69 30.49 25.15
N GLU A 191 -5.44 31.56 25.41
CA GLU A 191 -6.13 31.76 26.70
C GLU A 191 -7.32 30.82 26.91
N ASP A 192 -8.04 30.46 25.85
CA ASP A 192 -9.23 29.61 25.95
C ASP A 192 -8.87 28.19 26.40
N PHE A 193 -7.81 27.62 25.82
CA PHE A 193 -7.28 26.31 26.24
C PHE A 193 -6.77 26.36 27.69
N ALA A 194 -6.15 27.46 28.11
CA ALA A 194 -5.67 27.61 29.48
C ALA A 194 -6.82 27.63 30.49
N ARG A 195 -7.95 28.26 30.17
CA ARG A 195 -9.17 28.25 31.02
C ARG A 195 -9.76 26.84 31.14
N GLU A 196 -9.87 26.13 30.02
CA GLU A 196 -10.36 24.74 29.99
C GLU A 196 -9.45 23.82 30.82
N LEU A 197 -8.13 23.95 30.66
CA LEU A 197 -7.13 23.19 31.42
C LEU A 197 -7.24 23.46 32.93
N ILE A 198 -7.45 24.70 33.36
CA ILE A 198 -7.64 25.04 34.77
C ILE A 198 -8.89 24.35 35.33
N CYS A 199 -10.00 24.34 34.60
CA CYS A 199 -11.21 23.61 34.99
C CYS A 199 -10.95 22.11 35.13
N ALA A 200 -10.28 21.51 34.14
CA ALA A 200 -9.96 20.08 34.15
C ALA A 200 -9.03 19.69 35.31
N LEU A 201 -7.99 20.48 35.57
CA LEU A 201 -7.06 20.25 36.68
C LEU A 201 -7.77 20.37 38.04
N LYS A 202 -8.65 21.38 38.21
CA LYS A 202 -9.46 21.52 39.44
C LYS A 202 -10.46 20.39 39.65
N ALA A 203 -10.98 19.81 38.57
CA ALA A 203 -11.87 18.65 38.65
C ALA A 203 -11.09 17.37 39.01
N GLY A 204 -9.91 17.15 38.41
CA GLY A 204 -9.05 16.01 38.70
C GLY A 204 -8.50 16.02 40.14
N LEU A 205 -8.13 17.19 40.65
CA LEU A 205 -7.65 17.36 42.04
C LEU A 205 -8.73 17.14 43.11
N ARG A 206 -10.01 17.00 42.74
CA ARG A 206 -11.12 16.72 43.68
C ARG A 206 -11.45 15.24 43.82
N HIS A 207 -10.77 14.38 43.06
CA HIS A 207 -11.03 12.94 43.01
C HIS A 207 -9.98 12.07 43.73
N ASP A 208 -9.07 12.70 44.48
CA ASP A 208 -8.26 12.07 45.55
C ASP A 208 -8.76 12.55 46.91
#